data_AF-A0A3E1EBR6-F1
#
_entry.id   AF-A0A3E1EBR6-F1
#
_cell.length_a   1.000
_cell.length_b   1.000
_cell.length_c   1.000
_cell.angle_alpha   90.00
_cell.angle_beta   90.00
_cell.angle_gamma   90.00
#
_symmetry.space_group_name_H-M   'P 1'
#
loop_
_entity.id
_entity.type
_entity.pdbx_description
1 polymer ?
#
loop_
_entity_poly.entity_id
_entity_poly.type
_entity_poly.pdbx_seq_one_letter_code
_entity_poly.pdbx_strand_id
1 'polypeptide(L)'
;MNAPLPAEIASLLQDEAYAILCRESLVEEMDKIKSAKEKILTTRPPFGMLASSEVRQEFRTSLRAAMDNEAGLQGRLDQISQIDAWLKAAIESALQNYLPQGSQDYHICHEAAQVVGHWEHTIQALHDLAVALARDAHALNVLVKGGTVSDMKTPLVHQTRARTLANLRDTALGMQAGLSSVLDVQQEFIRLCDAQADGLKLPSAPAFHDAVWVDHVAKLSDSQAGAELGACETECRTFCATGIIALLREGGEVRESCIDAGRAILAKYWRQLRIHAQQHYVKAREVDEVIAELSKHREAADAKRRQATFENATVAHLR
;
A
#
# COMPACT_ATOMS: atom_id res chain seq x y z
N MET A 1 -19.33 -10.46 -16.44
CA MET A 1 -20.05 -9.40 -17.20
C MET A 1 -19.31 -8.10 -16.89
N ASN A 2 -18.64 -7.49 -17.85
CA ASN A 2 -17.86 -6.26 -17.59
C ASN A 2 -18.85 -5.11 -17.40
N ALA A 3 -18.91 -4.54 -16.20
CA ALA A 3 -19.69 -3.34 -15.93
C ALA A 3 -19.23 -2.22 -16.90
N PRO A 4 -20.14 -1.40 -17.45
CA PRO A 4 -19.74 -0.29 -18.30
C PRO A 4 -18.81 0.66 -17.53
N LEU A 5 -17.82 1.22 -18.24
CA LEU A 5 -16.86 2.15 -17.62
C LEU A 5 -17.63 3.38 -17.08
N PRO A 6 -17.43 3.77 -15.81
CA PRO A 6 -18.06 4.96 -15.25
C PRO A 6 -17.73 6.22 -16.07
N ALA A 7 -18.72 7.10 -16.22
CA ALA A 7 -18.59 8.33 -17.00
C ALA A 7 -17.46 9.24 -16.49
N GLU A 8 -17.21 9.24 -15.17
CA GLU A 8 -16.09 9.95 -14.56
C GLU A 8 -14.73 9.45 -15.08
N ILE A 9 -14.52 8.13 -15.13
CA ILE A 9 -13.28 7.54 -15.64
C ILE A 9 -13.14 7.83 -17.13
N ALA A 10 -14.23 7.74 -17.90
CA ALA A 10 -14.23 8.08 -19.32
C ALA A 10 -13.81 9.53 -19.57
N SER A 11 -14.33 10.49 -18.78
CA SER A 11 -13.97 11.90 -18.86
C SER A 11 -12.49 12.14 -18.52
N LEU A 12 -11.98 11.50 -17.47
CA LEU A 12 -10.56 11.63 -17.09
C LEU A 12 -9.63 11.03 -18.14
N LEU A 13 -10.00 9.91 -18.75
CA LEU A 13 -9.23 9.31 -19.85
C LEU A 13 -9.26 10.16 -21.11
N GLN A 14 -10.37 10.84 -21.40
CA GLN A 14 -10.46 11.80 -22.48
C GLN A 14 -9.52 12.99 -22.24
N ASP A 15 -9.53 13.54 -21.02
CA ASP A 15 -8.64 14.62 -20.61
C ASP A 15 -7.17 14.20 -20.70
N GLU A 16 -6.82 12.97 -20.28
CA GLU A 16 -5.48 12.39 -20.43
C GLU A 16 -5.07 12.26 -21.89
N ALA A 17 -5.97 11.82 -22.75
CA ALA A 17 -5.69 11.68 -24.17
C ALA A 17 -5.40 13.04 -24.84
N TYR A 18 -6.17 14.08 -24.49
CA TYR A 18 -5.92 15.45 -24.94
C TYR A 18 -4.58 15.99 -24.41
N ALA A 19 -4.28 15.81 -23.12
CA ALA A 19 -3.04 16.28 -22.52
C ALA A 19 -1.80 15.65 -23.21
N ILE A 20 -1.86 14.36 -23.54
CA ILE A 20 -0.77 13.66 -24.24
C ILE A 20 -0.56 14.25 -25.64
N LEU A 21 -1.61 14.46 -26.42
CA LEU A 21 -1.50 15.02 -27.76
C LEU A 21 -0.99 16.46 -27.76
N CYS A 22 -1.45 17.28 -26.81
CA CYS A 22 -0.93 18.63 -26.64
C CYS A 22 0.55 18.62 -26.24
N ARG A 23 0.97 17.71 -25.36
CA ARG A 23 2.38 17.54 -25.00
C ARG A 23 3.24 17.17 -26.21
N GLU A 24 2.79 16.21 -27.01
CA GLU A 24 3.50 15.77 -28.23
C GLU A 24 3.64 16.92 -29.22
N SER A 25 2.56 17.65 -29.49
CA SER A 25 2.59 18.83 -30.37
C SER A 25 3.53 19.95 -29.86
N LEU A 26 3.49 20.26 -28.55
CA LEU A 26 4.36 21.28 -27.98
C LEU A 26 5.84 20.87 -27.99
N VAL A 27 6.14 19.58 -27.78
CA VAL A 27 7.53 19.07 -27.86
C VAL A 27 8.03 19.17 -29.30
N GLU A 28 7.22 18.80 -30.29
CA GLU A 28 7.59 18.95 -31.70
C GLU A 28 7.84 20.42 -32.08
N GLU A 29 6.99 21.34 -31.66
CA GLU A 29 7.18 22.77 -31.90
C GLU A 29 8.41 23.31 -31.16
N MET A 30 8.66 22.86 -29.93
CA MET A 30 9.86 23.22 -29.17
C MET A 30 11.13 22.82 -29.92
N ASP A 31 11.18 21.62 -30.49
CA ASP A 31 12.33 21.13 -31.24
C ASP A 31 12.53 21.91 -32.55
N LYS A 32 11.44 22.33 -33.21
CA LYS A 32 11.50 23.24 -34.38
C LYS A 32 12.09 24.60 -33.99
N ILE A 33 11.67 25.18 -32.86
CA ILE A 33 12.19 26.47 -32.39
C ILE A 33 13.67 26.37 -31.99
N LYS A 34 14.06 25.31 -31.29
CA LYS A 34 15.49 25.06 -30.97
C LYS A 34 16.34 24.97 -32.22
N SER A 35 15.87 24.22 -33.23
CA SER A 35 16.54 24.11 -34.53
C SER A 35 16.61 25.46 -35.27
N ALA A 36 15.55 26.27 -35.21
CA ALA A 36 15.53 27.60 -35.81
C ALA A 36 16.49 28.58 -35.09
N LYS A 37 16.55 28.51 -33.76
CA LYS A 37 17.47 29.28 -32.92
C LYS A 37 18.92 28.94 -33.24
N GLU A 38 19.26 27.65 -33.40
CA GLU A 38 20.59 27.23 -33.84
C GLU A 38 20.95 27.81 -35.20
N LYS A 39 20.03 27.78 -36.18
CA LYS A 39 20.23 28.43 -37.49
C LYS A 39 20.48 29.93 -37.36
N ILE A 40 19.71 30.65 -36.53
CA ILE A 40 19.92 32.08 -36.26
C ILE A 40 21.31 32.30 -35.65
N LEU A 41 21.77 31.44 -34.75
CA LEU A 41 23.11 31.55 -34.16
C LEU A 41 24.22 31.39 -35.20
N THR A 42 24.02 30.59 -36.26
CA THR A 42 24.98 30.48 -37.37
C THR A 42 25.06 31.74 -38.23
N THR A 43 24.00 32.56 -38.28
CA THR A 43 23.99 33.84 -38.99
C THR A 43 24.59 34.99 -38.16
N ARG A 44 25.22 34.68 -37.02
CA ARG A 44 25.89 35.67 -36.18
C ARG A 44 27.01 36.36 -36.99
N PRO A 45 27.05 37.71 -37.05
CA PRO A 45 28.12 38.40 -37.73
C PRO A 45 29.47 38.09 -37.05
N PRO A 46 30.50 37.60 -37.78
CA PRO A 46 31.77 37.19 -37.19
C PRO A 46 32.51 38.35 -36.52
N PHE A 47 32.31 39.56 -37.03
CA PHE A 47 32.78 40.81 -36.42
C PHE A 47 31.59 41.75 -36.23
N GLY A 48 30.92 41.64 -35.09
CA GLY A 48 29.75 42.49 -34.77
C GLY A 48 30.04 44.00 -34.82
N MET A 49 31.30 44.44 -34.76
CA MET A 49 31.68 45.84 -34.96
C MET A 49 31.68 46.29 -36.42
N LEU A 50 31.82 45.36 -37.37
CA LEU A 50 31.87 45.63 -38.81
C LEU A 50 30.51 45.43 -39.50
N ALA A 51 29.54 44.81 -38.81
CA ALA A 51 28.19 44.64 -39.33
C ALA A 51 27.39 45.95 -39.26
N SER A 52 26.55 46.19 -40.27
CA SER A 52 25.65 47.35 -40.28
C SER A 52 24.75 47.35 -39.04
N SER A 53 24.28 48.53 -38.66
CA SER A 53 23.33 48.65 -37.54
C SER A 53 22.08 47.82 -37.77
N GLU A 54 21.62 47.76 -39.02
CA GLU A 54 20.45 47.01 -39.47
C GLU A 54 20.63 45.49 -39.28
N VAL A 55 21.72 44.91 -39.78
CA VAL A 55 22.02 43.46 -39.63
C VAL A 55 22.13 43.05 -38.17
N ARG A 56 22.71 43.90 -37.32
CA ARG A 56 22.77 43.66 -35.87
C ARG A 56 21.39 43.69 -35.22
N GLN A 57 20.52 44.60 -35.66
CA GLN A 57 19.17 44.75 -35.12
C GLN A 57 18.27 43.59 -35.55
N GLU A 58 18.36 43.14 -36.80
CA GLU A 58 17.64 41.99 -37.33
C GLU A 58 18.01 40.69 -36.61
N PHE A 59 19.32 40.43 -36.43
CA PHE A 59 19.80 39.28 -35.66
C PHE A 59 19.28 39.32 -34.22
N ARG A 60 19.38 40.47 -33.53
CA ARG A 60 18.90 40.62 -32.15
C ARG A 60 17.38 40.42 -32.04
N THR A 61 16.62 40.95 -33.00
CA THR A 61 15.16 40.83 -33.02
C THR A 61 14.74 39.40 -33.25
N SER A 62 15.36 38.72 -34.22
CA SER A 62 15.10 37.31 -34.53
C SER A 62 15.48 36.38 -33.37
N LEU A 63 16.63 36.63 -32.74
CA LEU A 63 17.07 35.87 -31.57
C LEU A 63 16.15 36.08 -30.37
N ARG A 64 15.74 37.33 -30.10
CA ARG A 64 14.79 37.64 -29.01
C ARG A 64 13.44 36.97 -29.26
N ALA A 65 12.89 37.07 -30.46
CA ALA A 65 11.63 36.41 -30.82
C ALA A 65 11.71 34.88 -30.64
N ALA A 66 12.82 34.25 -31.05
CA ALA A 66 13.02 32.82 -30.84
C ALA A 66 13.12 32.44 -29.36
N MET A 67 13.81 33.25 -28.54
CA MET A 67 13.90 33.04 -27.09
C MET A 67 12.55 33.23 -26.38
N ASP A 68 11.77 34.25 -26.77
CA ASP A 68 10.46 34.52 -26.19
C ASP A 68 9.46 33.40 -26.54
N ASN A 69 9.50 32.89 -27.77
CA ASN A 69 8.68 31.75 -28.18
C ASN A 69 9.09 30.45 -27.47
N GLU A 70 10.40 30.20 -27.30
CA GLU A 70 10.92 29.07 -26.53
C GLU A 70 10.42 29.13 -25.07
N ALA A 71 10.52 30.29 -24.41
CA ALA A 71 10.01 30.47 -23.06
C ALA A 71 8.49 30.27 -22.98
N GLY A 72 7.74 30.77 -23.98
CA GLY A 72 6.29 30.59 -24.07
C GLY A 72 5.84 29.14 -24.27
N LEU A 73 6.57 28.35 -25.06
CA LEU A 73 6.32 26.91 -25.20
C LEU A 73 6.71 26.14 -23.93
N GLN A 74 7.81 26.54 -23.27
CA GLN A 74 8.22 25.91 -22.01
C GLN A 74 7.16 26.12 -20.92
N GLY A 75 6.62 27.33 -20.80
CA GLY A 75 5.54 27.61 -19.86
C GLY A 75 4.28 26.75 -20.09
N ARG A 76 3.93 26.48 -21.35
CA ARG A 76 2.82 25.56 -21.69
C ARG A 76 3.13 24.11 -21.36
N LEU A 77 4.36 23.65 -21.64
CA LEU A 77 4.82 22.31 -21.26
C LEU A 77 4.79 22.11 -19.74
N ASP A 78 5.17 23.13 -18.97
CA ASP A 78 5.10 23.09 -17.51
C ASP A 78 3.65 23.00 -17.02
N GLN A 79 2.71 23.72 -17.65
CA GLN A 79 1.28 23.63 -17.34
C GLN A 79 0.72 22.24 -17.63
N ILE A 80 1.01 21.67 -18.80
CA ILE A 80 0.59 20.30 -19.14
C ILE A 80 1.21 19.29 -18.18
N SER A 81 2.46 19.45 -17.79
CA SER A 81 3.12 18.54 -16.85
C SER A 81 2.42 18.49 -15.49
N GLN A 82 1.90 19.64 -15.02
CA GLN A 82 1.11 19.68 -13.79
C GLN A 82 -0.28 19.03 -13.97
N ILE A 83 -0.93 19.24 -15.11
CA ILE A 83 -2.21 18.61 -15.46
C ILE A 83 -2.03 17.08 -15.54
N ASP A 84 -0.98 16.60 -16.21
CA ASP A 84 -0.65 15.18 -16.32
C ASP A 84 -0.45 14.52 -14.95
N ALA A 85 0.25 15.19 -14.03
CA ALA A 85 0.45 14.68 -12.68
C ALA A 85 -0.88 14.54 -11.92
N TRP A 86 -1.77 15.54 -12.04
CA TRP A 86 -3.11 15.50 -11.45
C TRP A 86 -3.98 14.40 -12.07
N LEU A 87 -4.03 14.31 -13.40
CA LEU A 87 -4.80 13.29 -14.12
C LEU A 87 -4.34 11.89 -13.75
N LYS A 88 -3.03 11.65 -13.69
CA LYS A 88 -2.50 10.34 -13.29
C LYS A 88 -2.99 9.91 -11.92
N ALA A 89 -2.89 10.79 -10.92
CA ALA A 89 -3.37 10.48 -9.57
C ALA A 89 -4.90 10.29 -9.53
N ALA A 90 -5.66 11.09 -10.28
CA ALA A 90 -7.12 10.98 -10.34
C ALA A 90 -7.59 9.69 -11.01
N ILE A 91 -7.01 9.34 -12.16
CA ILE A 91 -7.32 8.11 -12.91
C ILE A 91 -6.93 6.88 -12.10
N GLU A 92 -5.74 6.87 -11.51
CA GLU A 92 -5.30 5.76 -10.67
C GLU A 92 -6.27 5.53 -9.51
N SER A 93 -6.63 6.58 -8.77
CA SER A 93 -7.60 6.47 -7.67
C SER A 93 -8.97 5.98 -8.14
N ALA A 94 -9.48 6.49 -9.27
CA ALA A 94 -10.76 6.06 -9.80
C ALA A 94 -10.75 4.60 -10.29
N LEU A 95 -9.66 4.17 -10.93
CA LEU A 95 -9.47 2.78 -11.36
C LEU A 95 -9.29 1.82 -10.18
N GLN A 96 -8.58 2.23 -9.12
CA GLN A 96 -8.44 1.42 -7.90
C GLN A 96 -9.80 1.10 -7.26
N ASN A 97 -10.77 2.02 -7.33
CA ASN A 97 -12.12 1.82 -6.81
C ASN A 97 -13.01 0.98 -7.74
N TYR A 98 -12.79 1.07 -9.05
CA TYR A 98 -13.60 0.38 -10.06
C TYR A 98 -13.14 -1.06 -10.34
N LEU A 99 -11.82 -1.28 -10.41
CA LEU A 99 -11.25 -2.57 -10.81
C LEU A 99 -11.63 -3.77 -9.92
N PRO A 100 -11.83 -3.64 -8.58
CA PRO A 100 -12.36 -4.73 -7.77
C PRO A 100 -13.71 -5.27 -8.25
N GLN A 101 -14.51 -4.45 -8.94
CA GLN A 101 -15.81 -4.84 -9.49
C GLN A 101 -15.72 -5.31 -10.95
N GLY A 102 -14.72 -4.82 -11.69
CA GLY A 102 -14.58 -5.04 -13.13
C GLY A 102 -13.60 -6.16 -13.52
N SER A 103 -12.68 -6.55 -12.63
CA SER A 103 -11.63 -7.53 -12.91
C SER A 103 -11.48 -8.52 -11.76
N GLN A 104 -11.75 -9.80 -12.03
CA GLN A 104 -11.59 -10.89 -11.07
C GLN A 104 -10.16 -10.96 -10.54
N ASP A 105 -9.17 -10.83 -11.42
CA ASP A 105 -7.75 -10.95 -11.04
C ASP A 105 -7.33 -9.81 -10.11
N TYR A 106 -7.77 -8.57 -10.38
CA TYR A 106 -7.50 -7.43 -9.50
C TYR A 106 -8.23 -7.56 -8.16
N HIS A 107 -9.47 -8.04 -8.19
CA HIS A 107 -10.25 -8.30 -6.98
C HIS A 107 -9.54 -9.30 -6.07
N ILE A 108 -9.04 -10.41 -6.62
CA ILE A 108 -8.28 -11.43 -5.87
C ILE A 108 -7.05 -10.81 -5.22
N CYS A 109 -6.23 -10.03 -5.95
CA CYS A 109 -5.06 -9.37 -5.37
C CYS A 109 -5.42 -8.42 -4.21
N HIS A 110 -6.50 -7.64 -4.38
CA HIS A 110 -6.96 -6.71 -3.37
C HIS A 110 -7.50 -7.43 -2.13
N GLU A 111 -8.32 -8.46 -2.31
CA GLU A 111 -8.89 -9.27 -1.24
C GLU A 111 -7.80 -10.06 -0.50
N ALA A 112 -6.85 -10.66 -1.22
CA ALA A 112 -5.70 -11.33 -0.65
C ALA A 112 -4.89 -10.39 0.27
N ALA A 113 -4.61 -9.15 -0.18
CA ALA A 113 -3.92 -8.16 0.64
C ALA A 113 -4.70 -7.78 1.92
N GLN A 114 -6.04 -7.76 1.86
CA GLN A 114 -6.89 -7.54 3.04
C GLN A 114 -6.86 -8.74 4.00
N VAL A 115 -6.90 -9.97 3.48
CA VAL A 115 -6.78 -11.19 4.27
C VAL A 115 -5.42 -11.25 4.98
N VAL A 116 -4.32 -10.84 4.33
CA VAL A 116 -3.03 -10.70 5.02
C VAL A 116 -3.10 -9.67 6.15
N GLY A 117 -3.77 -8.54 5.94
CA GLY A 117 -4.00 -7.57 7.02
C GLY A 117 -4.81 -8.13 8.18
N HIS A 118 -5.79 -8.99 7.91
CA HIS A 118 -6.52 -9.71 8.96
C HIS A 118 -5.62 -10.71 9.68
N TRP A 119 -4.78 -11.44 8.94
CA TRP A 119 -3.79 -12.36 9.50
C TRP A 119 -2.82 -11.63 10.44
N GLU A 120 -2.27 -10.47 10.03
CA GLU A 120 -1.41 -9.62 10.87
C GLU A 120 -2.10 -9.26 12.20
N HIS A 121 -3.39 -8.91 12.15
CA HIS A 121 -4.17 -8.60 13.34
C HIS A 121 -4.35 -9.82 14.26
N THR A 122 -4.64 -11.00 13.69
CA THR A 122 -4.77 -12.24 14.47
C THR A 122 -3.45 -12.68 15.11
N ILE A 123 -2.31 -12.52 14.42
CA ILE A 123 -0.97 -12.75 14.98
C ILE A 123 -0.66 -11.78 16.11
N GLN A 124 -1.05 -10.51 15.98
CA GLN A 124 -0.88 -9.53 17.05
C GLN A 124 -1.68 -9.90 18.30
N ALA A 125 -2.88 -10.46 18.15
CA ALA A 125 -3.67 -10.95 19.28
C ALA A 125 -3.00 -12.15 20.00
N LEU A 126 -2.21 -12.97 19.29
CA LEU A 126 -1.43 -14.04 19.92
C LEU A 126 -0.35 -13.53 20.86
N HIS A 127 0.15 -12.30 20.68
CA HIS A 127 1.14 -11.71 21.58
C HIS A 127 0.64 -11.71 23.02
N ASP A 128 -0.56 -11.18 23.25
CA ASP A 128 -1.12 -11.02 24.58
C ASP A 128 -1.45 -12.37 25.21
N LEU A 129 -1.91 -13.32 24.39
CA LEU A 129 -2.11 -14.71 24.79
C LEU A 129 -0.79 -15.40 25.17
N ALA A 130 0.30 -15.15 24.43
CA ALA A 130 1.62 -15.72 24.70
C ALA A 130 2.21 -15.14 25.99
N VAL A 131 2.02 -13.84 26.24
CA VAL A 131 2.41 -13.19 27.51
C VAL A 131 1.63 -13.79 28.69
N ALA A 132 0.32 -13.98 28.54
CA ALA A 132 -0.50 -14.62 29.56
C ALA A 132 -0.05 -16.06 29.82
N LEU A 133 0.21 -16.83 28.76
CA LEU A 133 0.64 -18.23 28.84
C LEU A 133 2.01 -18.34 29.53
N ALA A 134 2.97 -17.48 29.17
CA ALA A 134 4.27 -17.40 29.82
C ALA A 134 4.15 -17.09 31.32
N ARG A 135 3.29 -16.13 31.68
CA ARG A 135 3.07 -15.72 33.07
C ARG A 135 2.47 -16.86 33.89
N ASP A 136 1.48 -17.54 33.35
CA ASP A 136 0.78 -18.61 34.07
C ASP A 136 1.65 -19.87 34.17
N ALA A 137 2.45 -20.17 33.13
CA ALA A 137 3.46 -21.23 33.16
C ALA A 137 4.53 -20.94 34.21
N HIS A 138 5.03 -19.71 34.27
CA HIS A 138 5.98 -19.26 35.28
C HIS A 138 5.41 -19.40 36.70
N ALA A 139 4.17 -18.93 36.92
CA ALA A 139 3.51 -19.00 38.21
C ALA A 139 3.39 -20.44 38.71
N LEU A 140 3.02 -21.38 37.81
CA LEU A 140 2.97 -22.80 38.17
C LEU A 140 4.37 -23.38 38.43
N ASN A 141 5.38 -22.98 37.64
CA ASN A 141 6.76 -23.45 37.80
C ASN A 141 7.35 -23.07 39.17
N VAL A 142 7.08 -21.85 39.65
CA VAL A 142 7.50 -21.39 40.97
C VAL A 142 6.86 -22.22 42.09
N LEU A 143 5.57 -22.57 41.95
CA LEU A 143 4.87 -23.43 42.91
C LEU A 143 5.45 -24.85 42.94
N VAL A 144 5.70 -25.43 41.77
CA VAL A 144 6.23 -26.78 41.60
C VAL A 144 7.66 -26.91 42.14
N LYS A 145 8.47 -25.85 42.02
CA LYS A 145 9.84 -25.78 42.59
C LYS A 145 9.88 -25.47 44.09
N GLY A 146 8.72 -25.35 44.75
CA GLY A 146 8.63 -25.11 46.19
C GLY A 146 8.84 -23.65 46.64
N GLY A 147 8.88 -22.70 45.70
CA GLY A 147 9.26 -21.30 45.98
C GLY A 147 8.35 -20.52 46.94
N THR A 148 7.12 -20.99 47.18
CA THR A 148 6.13 -20.35 48.09
C THR A 148 5.60 -21.28 49.18
N VAL A 149 6.17 -22.49 49.30
CA VAL A 149 5.56 -23.61 50.07
C VAL A 149 6.15 -23.73 51.48
N SER A 150 7.25 -23.05 51.79
CA SER A 150 7.99 -23.14 53.05
C SER A 150 7.14 -22.90 54.31
N ASP A 151 6.12 -22.04 54.25
CA ASP A 151 5.32 -21.62 55.41
C ASP A 151 3.80 -21.91 55.28
N MET A 152 3.34 -22.52 54.18
CA MET A 152 1.91 -22.75 53.93
C MET A 152 1.44 -24.13 54.42
N LYS A 153 0.26 -24.19 55.03
CA LYS A 153 -0.39 -25.46 55.37
C LYS A 153 -0.65 -26.28 54.10
N THR A 154 -0.35 -27.58 54.11
CA THR A 154 -0.52 -28.54 53.00
C THR A 154 -1.83 -28.39 52.19
N PRO A 155 -3.03 -28.24 52.78
CA PRO A 155 -4.26 -28.07 52.00
C PRO A 155 -4.32 -26.77 51.17
N LEU A 156 -3.72 -25.68 51.66
CA LEU A 156 -3.67 -24.40 50.93
C LEU A 156 -2.74 -24.48 49.72
N VAL A 157 -1.66 -25.26 49.83
CA VAL A 157 -0.71 -25.50 48.74
C VAL A 157 -1.39 -26.27 47.61
N HIS A 158 -2.14 -27.33 47.94
CA HIS A 158 -2.91 -28.09 46.95
C HIS A 158 -3.99 -27.24 46.27
N GLN A 159 -4.72 -26.41 47.02
CA GLN A 159 -5.73 -25.51 46.45
C GLN A 159 -5.11 -24.45 45.52
N THR A 160 -3.97 -23.88 45.91
CA THR A 160 -3.25 -22.89 45.10
C THR A 160 -2.72 -23.51 43.81
N ARG A 161 -2.12 -24.71 43.89
CA ARG A 161 -1.65 -25.45 42.70
C ARG A 161 -2.79 -25.78 41.75
N ALA A 162 -3.93 -26.26 42.27
CA ALA A 162 -5.12 -26.55 41.46
C ALA A 162 -5.66 -25.30 40.75
N ARG A 163 -5.69 -24.14 41.44
CA ARG A 163 -6.12 -22.87 40.84
C ARG A 163 -5.19 -22.41 39.74
N THR A 164 -3.87 -22.45 39.95
CA THR A 164 -2.89 -22.03 38.94
C THR A 164 -2.91 -22.96 37.72
N LEU A 165 -3.12 -24.27 37.93
CA LEU A 165 -3.31 -25.22 36.83
C LEU A 165 -4.58 -24.90 36.02
N ALA A 166 -5.69 -24.57 36.69
CA ALA A 166 -6.92 -24.16 36.02
C ALA A 166 -6.72 -22.88 35.19
N ASN A 167 -6.06 -21.86 35.75
CA ASN A 167 -5.73 -20.64 35.02
C ASN A 167 -4.85 -20.92 33.79
N LEU A 168 -3.82 -21.76 33.94
CA LEU A 168 -2.95 -22.15 32.83
C LEU A 168 -3.75 -22.86 31.73
N ARG A 169 -4.70 -23.73 32.11
CA ARG A 169 -5.61 -24.41 31.17
C ARG A 169 -6.49 -23.42 30.43
N ASP A 170 -7.11 -22.46 31.13
CA ASP A 170 -7.96 -21.44 30.52
C ASP A 170 -7.17 -20.59 29.51
N THR A 171 -5.96 -20.20 29.86
CA THR A 171 -5.06 -19.46 28.97
C THR A 171 -4.63 -20.32 27.76
N ALA A 172 -4.34 -21.60 27.95
CA ALA A 172 -4.02 -22.53 26.86
C ALA A 172 -5.21 -22.75 25.90
N LEU A 173 -6.44 -22.80 26.42
CA LEU A 173 -7.66 -22.83 25.60
C LEU A 173 -7.83 -21.53 24.79
N GLY A 174 -7.57 -20.38 25.40
CA GLY A 174 -7.54 -19.09 24.71
C GLY A 174 -6.50 -19.06 23.59
N MET A 175 -5.28 -19.54 23.85
CA MET A 175 -4.22 -19.68 22.85
C MET A 175 -4.63 -20.60 21.71
N GLN A 176 -5.23 -21.76 22.01
CA GLN A 176 -5.72 -22.68 21.00
C GLN A 176 -6.79 -22.05 20.09
N ALA A 177 -7.74 -21.30 20.68
CA ALA A 177 -8.74 -20.57 19.90
C ALA A 177 -8.10 -19.50 19.01
N GLY A 178 -7.11 -18.75 19.54
CA GLY A 178 -6.35 -17.77 18.77
C GLY A 178 -5.60 -18.40 17.59
N LEU A 179 -4.93 -19.53 17.82
CA LEU A 179 -4.24 -20.28 16.77
C LEU A 179 -5.20 -20.81 15.70
N SER A 180 -6.38 -21.29 16.11
CA SER A 180 -7.43 -21.69 15.15
C SER A 180 -7.82 -20.55 14.24
N SER A 181 -8.03 -19.34 14.78
CA SER A 181 -8.31 -18.16 13.97
C SER A 181 -7.21 -17.86 12.96
N VAL A 182 -5.94 -17.95 13.35
CA VAL A 182 -4.80 -17.76 12.42
C VAL A 182 -4.83 -18.80 11.29
N LEU A 183 -5.09 -20.06 11.60
CA LEU A 183 -5.19 -21.13 10.62
C LEU A 183 -6.39 -20.95 9.68
N ASP A 184 -7.52 -20.47 10.18
CA ASP A 184 -8.71 -20.18 9.37
C ASP A 184 -8.41 -19.08 8.33
N VAL A 185 -7.73 -18.01 8.74
CA VAL A 185 -7.30 -16.93 7.82
C VAL A 185 -6.27 -17.43 6.81
N GLN A 186 -5.34 -18.31 7.21
CA GLN A 186 -4.41 -18.95 6.26
C GLN A 186 -5.14 -19.79 5.23
N GLN A 187 -6.16 -20.56 5.63
CA GLN A 187 -6.97 -21.34 4.70
C GLN A 187 -7.78 -20.45 3.76
N GLU A 188 -8.32 -19.34 4.26
CA GLU A 188 -9.00 -18.34 3.42
C GLU A 188 -8.04 -17.78 2.36
N PHE A 189 -6.83 -17.38 2.77
CA PHE A 189 -5.79 -16.91 1.85
C PHE A 189 -5.46 -17.96 0.78
N ILE A 190 -5.27 -19.23 1.18
CA ILE A 190 -5.00 -20.33 0.25
C ILE A 190 -6.16 -20.47 -0.75
N ARG A 191 -7.42 -20.48 -0.29
CA ARG A 191 -8.59 -20.61 -1.18
C ARG A 191 -8.70 -19.47 -2.19
N LEU A 192 -8.38 -18.24 -1.78
CA LEU A 192 -8.36 -17.07 -2.67
C LEU A 192 -7.25 -17.18 -3.72
N CYS A 193 -6.11 -17.74 -3.33
CA CYS A 193 -4.90 -17.80 -4.12
C CYS A 193 -4.72 -19.11 -4.94
N ASP A 194 -5.57 -20.12 -4.70
CA ASP A 194 -5.40 -21.55 -5.08
C ASP A 194 -5.39 -21.85 -6.59
N ALA A 195 -5.51 -20.85 -7.46
CA ALA A 195 -5.45 -21.03 -8.92
C ALA A 195 -4.48 -20.11 -9.67
N GLN A 196 -3.92 -19.07 -9.02
CA GLN A 196 -3.12 -18.06 -9.72
C GLN A 196 -1.95 -17.46 -8.90
N ALA A 197 -1.79 -17.78 -7.62
CA ALA A 197 -0.71 -17.19 -6.84
C ALA A 197 0.63 -17.85 -7.15
N ASP A 198 1.59 -17.04 -7.60
CA ASP A 198 3.01 -17.36 -7.83
C ASP A 198 3.74 -17.82 -6.55
N GLY A 199 3.31 -18.91 -5.92
CA GLY A 199 3.98 -19.49 -4.76
C GLY A 199 3.90 -18.69 -3.46
N LEU A 200 3.09 -17.60 -3.41
CA LEU A 200 2.88 -16.82 -2.20
C LEU A 200 2.22 -17.68 -1.10
N LYS A 201 2.83 -17.69 0.08
CA LYS A 201 2.34 -18.43 1.25
C LYS A 201 2.47 -17.55 2.48
N LEU A 202 1.42 -17.53 3.29
CA LEU A 202 1.49 -16.93 4.61
C LEU A 202 2.43 -17.75 5.51
N PRO A 203 3.17 -17.10 6.43
CA PRO A 203 4.02 -17.79 7.40
C PRO A 203 3.21 -18.77 8.24
N SER A 204 3.79 -19.92 8.57
CA SER A 204 3.11 -20.93 9.40
C SER A 204 2.83 -20.40 10.80
N ALA A 205 1.70 -20.81 11.39
CA ALA A 205 1.36 -20.43 12.75
C ALA A 205 2.38 -21.02 13.75
N PRO A 206 2.71 -20.30 14.84
CA PRO A 206 3.55 -20.83 15.91
C PRO A 206 2.86 -22.02 16.60
N ALA A 207 3.65 -23.01 17.03
CA ALA A 207 3.15 -24.27 17.58
C ALA A 207 3.10 -24.26 19.12
N PHE A 208 2.33 -23.33 19.69
CA PHE A 208 2.20 -23.25 21.14
C PHE A 208 1.50 -24.48 21.74
N HIS A 209 1.78 -24.71 23.02
CA HIS A 209 1.12 -25.73 23.82
C HIS A 209 -0.39 -25.51 23.98
N ASP A 210 -1.14 -26.61 23.99
CA ASP A 210 -2.60 -26.64 24.09
C ASP A 210 -3.10 -27.11 25.47
N ALA A 211 -4.41 -27.23 25.62
CA ALA A 211 -5.02 -27.72 26.85
C ALA A 211 -4.66 -29.18 27.17
N VAL A 212 -4.37 -30.01 26.15
CA VAL A 212 -3.96 -31.42 26.33
C VAL A 212 -2.57 -31.48 26.95
N TRP A 213 -1.66 -30.58 26.57
CA TRP A 213 -0.37 -30.42 27.22
C TRP A 213 -0.52 -30.02 28.69
N VAL A 214 -1.45 -29.12 29.05
CA VAL A 214 -1.69 -28.78 30.46
C VAL A 214 -2.17 -30.00 31.28
N ASP A 215 -3.06 -30.82 30.70
CA ASP A 215 -3.51 -32.08 31.32
C ASP A 215 -2.38 -33.10 31.49
N HIS A 216 -1.39 -33.07 30.60
CA HIS A 216 -0.19 -33.88 30.69
C HIS A 216 0.71 -33.39 31.84
N VAL A 217 0.99 -32.08 31.90
CA VAL A 217 1.80 -31.45 32.96
C VAL A 217 1.24 -31.75 34.36
N ALA A 218 -0.09 -31.77 34.50
CA ALA A 218 -0.75 -32.08 35.77
C ALA A 218 -0.44 -33.49 36.32
N LYS A 219 -0.02 -34.42 35.46
CA LYS A 219 0.27 -35.83 35.81
C LYS A 219 1.76 -36.10 36.00
N LEU A 220 2.62 -35.14 35.68
CA LEU A 220 4.07 -35.28 35.76
C LEU A 220 4.58 -35.14 37.20
N SER A 221 5.77 -35.70 37.46
CA SER A 221 6.51 -35.38 38.68
C SER A 221 6.92 -33.91 38.70
N ASP A 222 7.14 -33.34 39.89
CA ASP A 222 7.47 -31.92 40.03
C ASP A 222 8.73 -31.51 39.23
N SER A 223 9.74 -32.37 39.18
CA SER A 223 10.95 -32.11 38.36
C SER A 223 10.65 -32.08 36.86
N GLN A 224 9.77 -32.95 36.37
CA GLN A 224 9.39 -33.02 34.95
C GLN A 224 8.45 -31.87 34.57
N ALA A 225 7.45 -31.59 35.40
CA ALA A 225 6.55 -30.46 35.24
C ALA A 225 7.33 -29.13 35.21
N GLY A 226 8.31 -28.95 36.09
CA GLY A 226 9.13 -27.74 36.11
C GLY A 226 9.99 -27.53 34.85
N ALA A 227 10.40 -28.61 34.18
CA ALA A 227 11.12 -28.55 32.91
C ALA A 227 10.18 -28.16 31.76
N GLU A 228 9.03 -28.83 31.63
CA GLU A 228 7.99 -28.52 30.64
C GLU A 228 7.50 -27.07 30.76
N LEU A 229 7.21 -26.61 31.98
CA LEU A 229 6.75 -25.24 32.22
C LEU A 229 7.84 -24.20 31.91
N GLY A 230 9.11 -24.53 32.17
CA GLY A 230 10.23 -23.66 31.82
C GLY A 230 10.46 -23.57 30.30
N ALA A 231 10.25 -24.67 29.58
CA ALA A 231 10.31 -24.68 28.11
C ALA A 231 9.18 -23.84 27.51
N CYS A 232 7.93 -24.08 27.95
CA CYS A 232 6.76 -23.29 27.53
C CYS A 232 6.94 -21.79 27.81
N GLU A 233 7.42 -21.41 29.01
CA GLU A 233 7.71 -20.02 29.35
C GLU A 233 8.74 -19.42 28.38
N THR A 234 9.82 -20.16 28.11
CA THR A 234 10.90 -19.72 27.22
C THR A 234 10.39 -19.51 25.80
N GLU A 235 9.65 -20.49 25.26
CA GLU A 235 9.06 -20.42 23.91
C GLU A 235 8.16 -19.18 23.75
N CYS A 236 7.24 -18.97 24.69
CA CYS A 236 6.32 -17.83 24.68
C CYS A 236 7.08 -16.50 24.75
N ARG A 237 8.10 -16.40 25.62
CA ARG A 237 8.92 -15.20 25.74
C ARG A 237 9.77 -14.94 24.49
N THR A 238 10.33 -15.99 23.88
CA THR A 238 11.08 -15.88 22.62
C THR A 238 10.17 -15.42 21.49
N PHE A 239 8.95 -15.94 21.41
CA PHE A 239 7.95 -15.46 20.46
C PHE A 239 7.66 -13.97 20.64
N CYS A 240 7.39 -13.51 21.87
CA CYS A 240 7.12 -12.09 22.12
C CYS A 240 8.33 -11.20 21.84
N ALA A 241 9.55 -11.69 22.10
CA ALA A 241 10.77 -10.90 21.93
C ALA A 241 11.16 -10.72 20.46
N THR A 242 11.09 -11.77 19.65
CA THR A 242 11.60 -11.76 18.26
C THR A 242 10.71 -12.48 17.26
N GLY A 243 10.01 -13.54 17.67
CA GLY A 243 9.20 -14.37 16.76
C GLY A 243 8.06 -13.60 16.07
N ILE A 244 7.33 -12.78 16.83
CA ILE A 244 6.21 -12.00 16.28
C ILE A 244 6.68 -10.99 15.22
N ILE A 245 7.81 -10.34 15.44
CA ILE A 245 8.37 -9.35 14.50
C ILE A 245 8.78 -10.04 13.20
N ALA A 246 9.38 -11.23 13.29
CA ALA A 246 9.74 -12.02 12.11
C ALA A 246 8.51 -12.41 11.29
N LEU A 247 7.46 -12.92 11.95
CA LEU A 247 6.21 -13.30 11.28
C LEU A 247 5.51 -12.10 10.64
N LEU A 248 5.39 -10.97 11.34
CA LEU A 248 4.78 -9.76 10.79
C LEU A 248 5.56 -9.22 9.60
N ARG A 249 6.90 -9.31 9.62
CA ARG A 249 7.74 -8.92 8.48
C ARG A 249 7.48 -9.82 7.27
N GLU A 250 7.48 -11.14 7.44
CA GLU A 250 7.21 -12.09 6.37
C GLU A 250 5.79 -11.92 5.81
N GLY A 251 4.78 -11.68 6.67
CA GLY A 251 3.42 -11.33 6.25
C GLY A 251 3.38 -10.02 5.46
N GLY A 252 4.12 -9.00 5.90
CA GLY A 252 4.25 -7.74 5.18
C GLY A 252 4.81 -7.90 3.77
N GLU A 253 5.81 -8.77 3.58
CA GLU A 253 6.38 -9.10 2.27
C GLU A 253 5.32 -9.77 1.35
N VAL A 254 4.48 -10.66 1.89
CA VAL A 254 3.36 -11.27 1.15
C VAL A 254 2.32 -10.23 0.78
N ARG A 255 1.97 -9.33 1.70
CA ARG A 255 1.00 -8.26 1.46
C ARG A 255 1.49 -7.29 0.38
N GLU A 256 2.75 -6.88 0.42
CA GLU A 256 3.37 -6.03 -0.58
C GLU A 256 3.36 -6.70 -1.96
N SER A 257 3.68 -8.00 -2.01
CA SER A 257 3.60 -8.79 -3.24
C SER A 257 2.18 -8.81 -3.85
N CYS A 258 1.15 -8.94 -3.02
CA CYS A 258 -0.25 -8.87 -3.47
C CYS A 258 -0.61 -7.49 -4.02
N ILE A 259 -0.16 -6.42 -3.35
CA ILE A 259 -0.38 -5.03 -3.78
C ILE A 259 0.34 -4.76 -5.11
N ASP A 260 1.57 -5.21 -5.27
CA ASP A 260 2.36 -5.00 -6.49
C ASP A 260 1.79 -5.78 -7.68
N ALA A 261 1.31 -7.00 -7.46
CA ALA A 261 0.56 -7.75 -8.47
C ALA A 261 -0.70 -6.97 -8.92
N GLY A 262 -1.46 -6.42 -7.96
CA GLY A 262 -2.60 -5.54 -8.24
C GLY A 262 -2.21 -4.28 -9.02
N ARG A 263 -1.13 -3.60 -8.65
CA ARG A 263 -0.59 -2.43 -9.36
C ARG A 263 -0.19 -2.77 -10.79
N ALA A 264 0.42 -3.94 -11.02
CA ALA A 264 0.79 -4.39 -12.36
C ALA A 264 -0.45 -4.60 -13.25
N ILE A 265 -1.51 -5.20 -12.70
CA ILE A 265 -2.79 -5.37 -13.40
C ILE A 265 -3.42 -4.01 -13.71
N LEU A 266 -3.47 -3.10 -12.73
CA LEU A 266 -4.00 -1.74 -12.92
C LEU A 266 -3.23 -1.00 -14.01
N ALA A 267 -1.90 -1.03 -13.98
CA ALA A 267 -1.06 -0.37 -14.96
C ALA A 267 -1.28 -0.92 -16.38
N LYS A 268 -1.46 -2.24 -16.51
CA LYS A 268 -1.81 -2.89 -17.79
C LYS A 268 -3.18 -2.42 -18.29
N TYR A 269 -4.18 -2.41 -17.42
CA TYR A 269 -5.54 -2.00 -17.76
C TYR A 269 -5.59 -0.52 -18.16
N TRP A 270 -4.98 0.36 -17.37
CA TRP A 270 -4.89 1.78 -17.68
C TRP A 270 -4.19 2.03 -19.01
N ARG A 271 -3.08 1.33 -19.31
CA ARG A 271 -2.42 1.44 -20.62
C ARG A 271 -3.35 1.12 -21.79
N GLN A 272 -4.19 0.09 -21.66
CA GLN A 272 -5.16 -0.27 -22.69
C GLN A 272 -6.24 0.81 -22.85
N LEU A 273 -6.77 1.33 -21.73
CA LEU A 273 -7.76 2.41 -21.75
C LEU A 273 -7.21 3.69 -22.37
N ARG A 274 -5.95 4.04 -22.07
CA ARG A 274 -5.28 5.21 -22.64
C ARG A 274 -5.18 5.12 -24.16
N ILE A 275 -4.73 3.97 -24.68
CA ILE A 275 -4.63 3.74 -26.13
C ILE A 275 -6.02 3.88 -26.78
N HIS A 276 -7.05 3.29 -26.16
CA HIS A 276 -8.41 3.40 -26.65
C HIS A 276 -8.93 4.86 -26.64
N ALA A 277 -8.68 5.60 -25.57
CA ALA A 277 -9.11 7.00 -25.46
C ALA A 277 -8.45 7.90 -26.51
N GLN A 278 -7.15 7.72 -26.77
CA GLN A 278 -6.43 8.45 -27.82
C GLN A 278 -7.00 8.21 -29.22
N GLN A 279 -7.48 6.99 -29.49
CA GLN A 279 -8.03 6.62 -30.80
C GLN A 279 -9.48 7.07 -31.01
N HIS A 280 -10.28 7.16 -29.94
CA HIS A 280 -11.74 7.28 -30.06
C HIS A 280 -12.35 8.52 -29.39
N TYR A 281 -11.68 9.14 -28.42
CA TYR A 281 -12.25 10.23 -27.61
C TYR A 281 -11.72 11.62 -27.94
N VAL A 282 -10.69 11.70 -28.79
CA VAL A 282 -10.04 12.95 -29.14
C VAL A 282 -10.43 13.43 -30.54
N LYS A 283 -10.66 14.73 -30.69
CA LYS A 283 -10.78 15.44 -31.97
C LYS A 283 -9.71 16.53 -32.05
N ALA A 284 -9.38 16.99 -33.27
CA ALA A 284 -8.45 18.09 -33.46
C ALA A 284 -8.95 19.37 -32.76
N ARG A 285 -8.09 19.98 -31.93
CA ARG A 285 -8.37 21.19 -31.14
C ARG A 285 -7.08 22.00 -30.95
N GLU A 286 -7.24 23.29 -30.70
CA GLU A 286 -6.13 24.20 -30.40
C GLU A 286 -5.54 23.93 -29.01
N VAL A 287 -4.21 23.97 -28.90
CA VAL A 287 -3.48 23.61 -27.66
C VAL A 287 -3.87 24.53 -26.50
N ASP A 288 -3.95 25.84 -26.74
CA ASP A 288 -4.27 26.81 -25.69
C ASP A 288 -5.71 26.65 -25.16
N GLU A 289 -6.65 26.25 -26.01
CA GLU A 289 -8.02 25.95 -25.58
C GLU A 289 -8.07 24.71 -24.68
N VAL A 290 -7.34 23.66 -25.07
CA VAL A 290 -7.28 22.41 -24.30
C VAL A 290 -6.62 22.65 -22.95
N ILE A 291 -5.49 23.37 -22.88
CA ILE A 291 -4.82 23.69 -21.62
C ILE A 291 -5.75 24.47 -20.68
N ALA A 292 -6.49 25.45 -21.20
CA ALA A 292 -7.43 26.25 -20.40
C ALA A 292 -8.58 25.40 -19.84
N GLU A 293 -9.16 24.52 -20.65
CA GLU A 293 -10.23 23.61 -20.22
C GLU A 293 -9.75 22.61 -19.16
N LEU A 294 -8.62 21.95 -19.40
CA LEU A 294 -8.05 20.98 -18.47
C LEU A 294 -7.64 21.63 -17.14
N SER A 295 -7.12 22.86 -17.19
CA SER A 295 -6.83 23.65 -15.98
C SER A 295 -8.09 23.92 -15.17
N LYS A 296 -9.20 24.26 -15.82
CA LYS A 296 -10.51 24.46 -15.17
C LYS A 296 -11.04 23.17 -14.55
N HIS A 297 -10.90 22.02 -15.22
CA HIS A 297 -11.29 20.73 -14.67
C HIS A 297 -10.50 20.39 -13.41
N ARG A 298 -9.18 20.61 -13.43
CA ARG A 298 -8.31 20.46 -12.26
C ARG A 298 -8.74 21.36 -11.10
N GLU A 299 -8.96 22.65 -11.35
CA GLU A 299 -9.40 23.59 -10.32
C GLU A 299 -10.74 23.19 -9.68
N ALA A 300 -11.69 22.73 -10.49
CA ALA A 300 -12.98 22.24 -10.02
C ALA A 300 -12.82 20.96 -9.15
N ALA A 301 -11.93 20.05 -9.55
CA ALA A 301 -11.62 18.85 -8.78
C ALA A 301 -10.94 19.19 -7.44
N ASP A 302 -10.00 20.14 -7.44
CA ASP A 302 -9.33 20.60 -6.23
C ASP A 302 -10.31 21.30 -5.27
N ALA A 303 -11.25 22.09 -5.80
CA ALA A 303 -12.32 22.71 -5.01
C ALA A 303 -13.19 21.64 -4.32
N LYS A 304 -13.62 20.61 -5.07
CA LYS A 304 -14.36 19.46 -4.50
C LYS A 304 -13.58 18.75 -3.40
N ARG A 305 -12.27 18.49 -3.60
CA ARG A 305 -11.42 17.86 -2.59
C ARG A 305 -11.32 18.70 -1.31
N ARG A 306 -11.12 20.02 -1.43
CA ARG A 306 -11.06 20.91 -0.26
C ARG A 306 -12.39 20.94 0.50
N GLN A 307 -13.52 20.93 -0.21
CA GLN A 307 -14.83 20.87 0.40
C GLN A 307 -15.04 19.55 1.17
N ALA A 308 -14.72 18.41 0.57
CA ALA A 308 -14.82 17.10 1.23
C ALA A 308 -13.91 17.01 2.47
N THR A 309 -12.70 17.56 2.41
CA THR A 309 -11.79 17.62 3.57
C THR A 309 -12.36 18.50 4.69
N PHE A 310 -12.95 19.65 4.35
CA PHE A 310 -13.60 20.52 5.33
C PHE A 310 -14.80 19.84 6.00
N GLU A 311 -15.67 19.19 5.21
CA GLU A 311 -16.83 18.45 5.70
C GLU A 311 -16.42 17.29 6.61
N ASN A 312 -15.40 16.51 6.23
CA ASN A 312 -14.89 15.42 7.05
C ASN A 312 -14.26 15.94 8.37
N ALA A 313 -13.54 17.05 8.32
CA ALA A 313 -12.95 17.67 9.52
C ALA A 313 -14.03 18.24 10.46
N THR A 314 -15.10 18.83 9.92
CA THR A 314 -16.22 19.33 10.73
C THR A 314 -17.04 18.19 11.34
N VAL A 315 -17.26 17.09 10.62
CA VAL A 315 -17.94 15.91 11.16
C VAL A 315 -17.10 15.20 12.23
N ALA A 316 -15.78 15.17 12.09
CA ALA A 316 -14.87 14.61 13.10
C ALA A 316 -14.84 15.42 14.41
N HIS A 317 -15.10 16.73 14.36
CA HIS A 317 -15.21 17.58 15.56
C HIS A 317 -16.57 17.49 16.27
N LEU A 318 -17.58 16.88 15.64
CA LEU A 318 -18.93 16.72 16.18
C LEU A 318 -19.22 15.29 16.71
N ARG A 319 -18.23 14.38 16.65
CA ARG A 319 -18.27 13.03 17.23
C ARG A 319 -17.31 12.93 18.41
#